data_AF-G9K750-F1
#
_entry.id   AF-G9K750-F1
#
_cell.length_a   1.000
_cell.length_b   1.000
_cell.length_c   1.000
_cell.angle_alpha   90.00
_cell.angle_beta   90.00
_cell.angle_gamma   90.00
#
_symmetry.space_group_name_H-M   'P 1'
#
loop_
_entity.id
_entity.type
_entity.pdbx_description
1 polymer ?
#
loop_
_entity_poly.entity_id
_entity_poly.type
_entity_poly.pdbx_seq_one_letter_code
_entity_poly.pdbx_strand_id
1 'polypeptide(L)'
;EVSYMEIYNEKVRDLLDPKGSRQTLKVREHNVLGPYVDGLSKLAVTSYKDIESLMSEGNKSRTVAATNMNEESSRSHAVFKITLTHTLYDVKSGTSGEKVGKLSLVDLAGSERATRATKTGAAGDRLKEGSNINKSLTAL
;
A
#
# COMPACT_ATOMS: atom_id res chain seq x y z
N GLU A 1 -0.21 1.30 -15.33
CA GLU A 1 -0.65 2.13 -14.18
C GLU A 1 0.06 1.70 -12.90
N VAL A 2 0.10 2.57 -11.90
CA VAL A 2 0.61 2.27 -10.55
C VAL A 2 -0.37 2.69 -9.47
N SER A 3 -0.31 2.04 -8.32
CA SER A 3 -1.01 2.43 -7.09
C SER A 3 -0.09 2.23 -5.90
N TYR A 4 -0.14 3.11 -4.90
CA TYR A 4 0.68 2.98 -3.70
C TYR A 4 -0.19 3.19 -2.46
N MET A 5 -0.16 2.23 -1.55
CA MET A 5 -0.91 2.30 -0.30
C MET A 5 -0.04 1.93 0.88
N GLU A 6 -0.41 2.43 2.05
CA GLU A 6 0.10 1.97 3.33
C GLU A 6 -1.00 1.28 4.12
N ILE A 7 -0.59 0.31 4.93
CA ILE A 7 -1.42 -0.38 5.89
C ILE A 7 -0.79 -0.13 7.25
N TYR A 8 -1.50 0.61 8.08
CA TYR A 8 -1.07 0.95 9.42
C TYR A 8 -2.23 0.70 10.38
N ASN A 9 -2.00 -0.13 11.39
CA ASN A 9 -3.02 -0.50 12.38
C ASN A 9 -4.34 -0.96 11.72
N GLU A 10 -4.25 -1.88 10.75
CA GLU A 10 -5.38 -2.40 9.94
C GLU A 10 -6.16 -1.35 9.13
N LYS A 11 -5.65 -0.12 9.02
CA LYS A 11 -6.23 0.95 8.21
C LYS A 11 -5.42 1.12 6.94
N VAL A 12 -6.12 1.11 5.80
CA VAL A 12 -5.51 1.36 4.50
C VAL A 12 -5.58 2.85 4.18
N ARG A 13 -4.48 3.42 3.72
CA ARG A 13 -4.42 4.81 3.23
C ARG A 13 -3.75 4.84 1.86
N ASP A 14 -4.22 5.76 1.02
CA ASP A 14 -3.65 6.01 -0.29
C ASP A 14 -2.47 6.99 -0.17
N LEU A 15 -1.31 6.57 -0.65
CA LEU A 15 -0.10 7.40 -0.62
C LEU A 15 0.02 8.32 -1.85
N LEU A 16 -0.82 8.13 -2.86
CA LEU A 16 -0.84 8.93 -4.10
C LEU A 16 -2.11 9.77 -4.25
N ASP A 17 -2.93 9.91 -3.19
CA ASP A 17 -4.13 10.72 -3.26
C ASP A 17 -3.77 12.20 -3.53
N PRO A 18 -4.16 12.77 -4.69
CA PRO A 18 -3.84 14.14 -5.05
C PRO A 18 -4.49 15.18 -4.12
N LYS A 19 -5.55 14.79 -3.39
CA LYS A 19 -6.20 15.67 -2.40
C LYS A 19 -5.47 15.66 -1.06
N GLY A 20 -4.50 14.77 -0.87
CA GLY A 20 -3.83 14.55 0.41
C GLY A 20 -4.82 14.17 1.52
N SER A 21 -5.96 13.56 1.18
CA SER A 21 -6.96 13.20 2.17
C SER A 21 -6.43 12.04 3.00
N ARG A 22 -6.44 12.19 4.32
CA ARG A 22 -6.03 11.13 5.26
C ARG A 22 -7.14 10.12 5.52
N GLN A 23 -8.04 9.94 4.55
CA GLN A 23 -9.18 9.05 4.72
C GLN A 23 -8.73 7.59 4.69
N THR A 24 -9.27 6.81 5.62
CA THR A 24 -9.07 5.37 5.60
C THR A 24 -9.93 4.76 4.49
N LEU A 25 -9.28 4.04 3.59
CA LEU A 25 -9.94 3.30 2.51
C LEU A 25 -10.47 1.97 3.02
N LYS A 26 -11.55 1.50 2.40
CA LYS A 26 -12.19 0.23 2.76
C LYS A 26 -11.69 -0.89 1.85
N VAL A 27 -11.35 -2.03 2.44
CA VAL A 27 -11.11 -3.27 1.70
C VAL A 27 -12.46 -3.92 1.41
N ARG A 28 -12.67 -4.33 0.17
CA ARG A 28 -13.87 -5.01 -0.32
C ARG A 28 -13.47 -6.27 -1.07
N GLU A 29 -14.43 -7.13 -1.34
CA GLU A 29 -14.23 -8.38 -2.07
C GLU A 29 -15.07 -8.41 -3.34
N HIS A 30 -14.45 -8.81 -4.44
CA HIS A 30 -15.13 -9.03 -5.72
C HIS A 30 -15.13 -10.51 -6.05
N ASN A 31 -16.29 -11.06 -6.40
CA ASN A 31 -16.51 -12.50 -6.62
C ASN A 31 -15.49 -13.17 -7.57
N VAL A 32 -14.97 -12.42 -8.54
CA VAL A 32 -14.02 -12.93 -9.56
C VAL A 32 -12.59 -12.40 -9.36
N LEU A 33 -12.43 -11.20 -8.82
CA LEU A 33 -11.13 -10.51 -8.80
C LEU A 33 -10.46 -10.61 -7.42
N GLY A 34 -11.18 -11.13 -6.42
CA GLY A 34 -10.72 -11.21 -5.04
C GLY A 34 -10.77 -9.85 -4.33
N PRO A 35 -10.01 -9.69 -3.24
CA PRO A 35 -10.00 -8.49 -2.44
C PRO A 35 -9.39 -7.29 -3.18
N TYR A 36 -9.99 -6.12 -3.00
CA TYR A 36 -9.53 -4.85 -3.56
C TYR A 36 -9.78 -3.70 -2.58
N VAL A 37 -9.06 -2.59 -2.77
CA VAL A 37 -9.22 -1.38 -1.95
C VAL A 37 -10.09 -0.38 -2.71
N ASP A 38 -11.22 -0.03 -2.12
CA ASP A 38 -12.18 0.92 -2.67
C ASP A 38 -11.65 2.35 -2.53
N GLY A 39 -11.66 3.10 -3.64
CA GLY A 39 -11.15 4.47 -3.69
C GLY A 39 -9.63 4.61 -3.78
N LEU A 40 -8.86 3.52 -3.96
CA LEU A 40 -7.41 3.59 -4.14
C LEU A 40 -7.06 4.21 -5.50
N SER A 41 -6.24 5.26 -5.50
CA SER A 41 -5.80 5.94 -6.71
C SER A 41 -4.95 5.02 -7.59
N LYS A 42 -5.25 5.09 -8.89
CA LYS A 42 -4.49 4.42 -9.95
C LYS A 42 -4.01 5.47 -10.93
N LEU A 43 -2.70 5.63 -11.01
CA LEU A 43 -2.09 6.66 -11.84
C LEU A 43 -1.48 6.03 -13.09
N ALA A 44 -1.81 6.60 -14.25
CA ALA A 44 -1.17 6.23 -15.50
C ALA A 44 0.29 6.67 -15.47
N VAL A 45 1.17 5.82 -15.97
CA VAL A 45 2.61 6.07 -16.08
C VAL A 45 3.06 5.60 -17.46
N THR A 46 4.02 6.31 -18.04
CA THR A 46 4.57 6.04 -19.37
C THR A 46 6.06 5.76 -19.36
N SER A 47 6.74 6.15 -18.28
CA SER A 47 8.18 5.99 -18.13
C SER A 47 8.58 5.49 -16.75
N TYR A 48 9.81 4.96 -16.64
CA TYR A 48 10.42 4.65 -15.34
C TYR A 48 10.48 5.90 -14.44
N LYS A 49 10.77 7.07 -15.03
CA LYS A 49 10.88 8.33 -14.29
C LYS A 49 9.54 8.73 -13.64
N ASP A 50 8.42 8.45 -14.30
CA ASP A 50 7.08 8.68 -13.73
C ASP A 50 6.88 7.79 -12.49
N ILE A 51 7.27 6.53 -12.59
CA ILE A 51 7.17 5.55 -11.49
C ILE A 51 8.06 5.98 -10.31
N GLU A 52 9.30 6.35 -10.58
CA GLU A 52 10.26 6.81 -9.57
C GLU A 52 9.76 8.08 -8.85
N SER A 53 9.20 9.03 -9.61
CA SER A 53 8.61 10.25 -9.06
C SER A 53 7.44 9.95 -8.12
N LEU A 54 6.49 9.10 -8.55
CA LEU A 54 5.34 8.70 -7.75
C LEU A 54 5.74 7.90 -6.51
N MET A 55 6.74 7.03 -6.63
CA MET A 55 7.28 6.28 -5.50
C MET A 55 7.92 7.21 -4.47
N SER A 56 8.71 8.19 -4.92
CA SER A 56 9.29 9.22 -4.06
C SER A 56 8.22 10.06 -3.36
N GLU A 57 7.20 10.48 -4.09
CA GLU A 57 6.09 11.27 -3.52
C GLU A 57 5.30 10.48 -2.46
N GLY A 58 4.95 9.22 -2.77
CA GLY A 58 4.28 8.37 -1.78
C GLY A 58 5.15 8.09 -0.56
N ASN A 59 6.47 7.97 -0.71
CA ASN A 59 7.38 7.83 0.43
C ASN A 59 7.42 9.09 1.31
N LYS A 60 7.35 10.30 0.71
CA LYS A 60 7.21 11.54 1.49
C LYS A 60 5.88 11.55 2.24
N SER A 61 4.78 11.18 1.58
CA SER A 61 3.45 11.11 2.20
C SER A 61 3.44 10.16 3.41
N ARG A 62 4.02 8.97 3.23
CA ARG A 62 4.24 7.98 4.31
C ARG A 62 5.07 8.54 5.46
N THR A 63 6.13 9.29 5.15
CA THR A 63 7.02 9.91 6.17
C THR A 63 6.31 11.03 6.95
N VAL A 64 5.49 11.86 6.28
CA VAL A 64 4.72 12.94 6.94
C VAL A 64 3.61 12.38 7.84
N ALA A 65 3.00 11.26 7.45
CA ALA A 65 2.06 10.54 8.31
C ALA A 65 2.74 10.04 9.60
N ALA A 66 4.01 9.61 9.51
CA ALA A 66 4.81 9.24 10.67
C ALA A 66 5.17 10.45 11.54
N THR A 67 5.66 11.56 10.98
CA THR A 67 6.09 12.72 11.82
C THR A 67 4.95 13.40 12.59
N ASN A 68 3.71 13.38 12.07
CA ASN A 68 2.54 13.89 12.79
C ASN A 68 1.96 12.92 13.84
N MET A 69 2.43 11.66 13.92
CA MET A 69 1.95 10.64 14.88
C MET A 69 3.05 9.77 15.53
N ASN A 70 4.33 10.21 15.53
CA ASN A 70 5.56 9.52 15.95
C ASN A 70 6.29 8.74 14.84
N GLU A 71 7.63 8.75 14.89
CA GLU A 71 8.55 8.03 13.98
C GLU A 71 8.21 6.52 13.88
N GLU A 72 7.40 6.14 12.88
CA GLU A 72 6.89 4.77 12.73
C GLU A 72 6.86 4.27 11.27
N SER A 73 7.82 4.68 10.43
CA SER A 73 8.01 4.00 9.14
C SER A 73 8.32 2.51 9.31
N SER A 74 8.89 2.09 10.44
CA SER A 74 9.12 0.68 10.80
C SER A 74 7.87 -0.12 11.18
N ARG A 75 6.72 0.55 11.39
CA ARG A 75 5.48 -0.06 11.93
C ARG A 75 4.29 0.01 11.00
N SER A 76 4.49 0.52 9.78
CA SER A 76 3.52 0.47 8.69
C SER A 76 4.03 -0.45 7.59
N HIS A 77 3.12 -1.21 6.98
CA HIS A 77 3.41 -1.92 5.74
C HIS A 77 3.11 -1.00 4.57
N ALA A 78 3.86 -1.11 3.48
CA ALA A 78 3.59 -0.37 2.27
C ALA A 78 3.56 -1.31 1.06
N VAL A 79 2.62 -1.06 0.15
CA VAL A 79 2.41 -1.88 -1.04
C VAL A 79 2.36 -0.97 -2.27
N PHE A 80 3.44 -1.00 -3.04
CA PHE A 80 3.51 -0.34 -4.35
C PHE A 80 3.21 -1.36 -5.44
N LYS A 81 2.11 -1.16 -6.16
CA LYS A 81 1.65 -2.09 -7.22
C LYS A 81 1.79 -1.43 -8.58
N ILE A 82 2.39 -2.17 -9.51
CA ILE A 82 2.51 -1.84 -10.92
C ILE A 82 1.62 -2.80 -11.70
N THR A 83 0.67 -2.26 -12.45
CA THR A 83 -0.14 -3.03 -13.42
C THR A 83 0.31 -2.65 -14.82
N LEU A 84 0.88 -3.61 -15.53
CA LEU A 84 1.28 -3.50 -16.93
C LEU A 84 0.21 -4.14 -17.80
N THR A 85 -0.47 -3.34 -18.61
CA THR A 85 -1.42 -3.82 -19.63
C THR A 85 -0.77 -3.72 -20.99
N HIS A 86 -0.65 -4.84 -21.68
CA HIS A 86 -0.17 -4.91 -23.06
C HIS A 86 -1.33 -5.30 -23.97
N THR A 87 -1.73 -4.39 -24.85
CA THR A 87 -2.73 -4.67 -25.87
C THR A 87 -2.07 -5.38 -27.05
N LEU A 88 -2.56 -6.59 -27.33
CA LEU A 88 -2.15 -7.40 -28.47
C LEU A 88 -3.18 -7.20 -29.58
N TYR A 89 -2.72 -7.00 -30.81
CA TYR A 89 -3.58 -6.90 -31.97
C TYR A 89 -3.15 -7.90 -33.02
N ASP A 90 -4.05 -8.80 -33.40
CA ASP A 90 -3.84 -9.72 -34.51
C ASP A 90 -4.47 -9.15 -35.79
N VAL A 91 -3.60 -8.71 -36.69
CA VAL A 91 -3.99 -8.12 -37.98
C VAL A 91 -4.74 -9.12 -38.87
N LYS A 92 -4.49 -10.43 -38.73
CA LYS A 92 -5.10 -11.45 -39.60
C LYS A 92 -6.53 -11.77 -39.20
N SER A 93 -6.79 -11.86 -37.89
CA SER A 93 -8.14 -12.12 -37.36
C SER A 93 -8.94 -10.84 -37.06
N GLY A 94 -8.31 -9.66 -37.12
CA GLY A 94 -8.92 -8.39 -36.72
C GLY A 94 -9.25 -8.33 -35.22
N THR A 95 -8.70 -9.25 -34.43
CA THR A 95 -9.04 -9.40 -33.01
C THR A 95 -7.99 -8.70 -32.14
N SER A 96 -8.44 -8.00 -31.11
CA SER A 96 -7.59 -7.47 -30.05
C SER A 96 -7.73 -8.29 -28.77
N GLY A 97 -6.65 -8.37 -28.01
CA GLY A 97 -6.62 -8.98 -26.69
C GLY A 97 -5.75 -8.15 -25.75
N GLU A 98 -5.84 -8.44 -24.45
CA GLU A 98 -5.01 -7.79 -23.45
C GLU A 98 -4.27 -8.82 -22.62
N LYS A 99 -2.98 -8.57 -22.40
CA LYS A 99 -2.17 -9.29 -21.42
C LYS A 99 -1.88 -8.35 -20.27
N VAL A 100 -2.34 -8.72 -19.08
CA VAL A 100 -2.15 -7.93 -17.86
C VAL A 100 -1.15 -8.62 -16.94
N GLY A 101 -0.01 -7.95 -16.70
CA GLY A 101 0.96 -8.32 -15.68
C GLY A 101 0.80 -7.44 -14.43
N LYS A 102 0.94 -8.02 -13.24
CA LYS A 102 0.88 -7.29 -11.98
C LYS A 102 2.14 -7.59 -11.17
N LEU A 103 2.86 -6.54 -10.78
CA LEU A 103 4.01 -6.61 -9.89
C LEU A 103 3.67 -5.85 -8.61
N SER A 104 3.88 -6.46 -7.44
CA SER A 104 3.69 -5.80 -6.15
C SER A 104 5.01 -5.78 -5.40
N LEU A 105 5.50 -4.57 -5.11
CA LEU A 105 6.64 -4.32 -4.25
C LEU A 105 6.10 -4.06 -2.85
N VAL A 106 6.39 -4.96 -1.93
CA VAL A 106 5.84 -4.95 -0.57
C VAL A 106 6.97 -4.68 0.40
N ASP A 107 6.86 -3.58 1.15
CA ASP A 107 7.71 -3.28 2.29
C ASP A 107 6.92 -3.62 3.56
N LEU A 108 7.41 -4.59 4.33
CA LEU A 108 6.74 -5.06 5.53
C LEU A 108 7.35 -4.38 6.77
N ALA A 109 6.48 -4.01 7.70
CA ALA A 109 6.88 -3.54 9.02
C ALA A 109 7.82 -4.54 9.71
N GLY A 110 8.70 -4.03 10.56
CA GLY A 110 9.64 -4.83 11.34
C GLY A 110 8.92 -5.81 12.26
N SER A 111 9.45 -7.03 12.38
CA SER A 111 8.91 -8.10 13.24
C SER A 111 9.32 -7.97 14.71
N GLU A 112 9.83 -6.80 15.12
CA GLU A 112 10.31 -6.59 16.48
C GLU A 112 9.17 -6.77 17.49
N ARG A 113 9.31 -7.81 18.32
CA ARG A 113 8.45 -8.04 19.48
C ARG A 113 8.37 -6.75 20.29
N ALA A 114 7.19 -6.45 20.82
CA ALA A 114 6.91 -5.33 21.73
C ALA A 114 7.63 -5.44 23.10
N THR A 115 8.92 -5.78 23.13
CA THR A 115 9.73 -5.98 24.34
C THR A 115 10.10 -4.69 25.05
N ARG A 116 9.71 -3.51 24.53
CA ARG A 116 9.92 -2.21 25.18
C ARG A 116 8.65 -1.55 25.75
N ALA A 117 7.46 -2.07 25.48
CA ALA A 117 6.21 -1.43 25.94
C ALA A 117 5.93 -1.60 27.45
N THR A 118 6.61 -2.51 28.14
CA THR A 118 6.45 -2.75 29.58
C THR A 118 7.17 -1.74 30.48
N LYS A 119 7.97 -0.80 29.95
CA LYS A 119 8.75 0.16 30.77
C LYS A 119 8.21 1.60 30.81
N THR A 120 7.23 1.99 29.99
CA THR A 120 6.88 3.42 29.84
C THR A 120 5.40 3.78 30.04
N GLY A 121 4.57 2.90 30.61
CA GLY A 121 3.21 3.27 31.04
C GLY A 121 2.20 3.62 29.94
N ALA A 122 2.59 3.59 28.66
CA ALA A 122 1.69 3.76 27.51
C ALA A 122 1.03 2.43 27.15
N ALA A 123 0.19 1.90 28.05
CA ALA A 123 -0.18 0.48 28.08
C ALA A 123 -1.34 0.07 27.13
N GLY A 124 -2.18 0.98 26.64
CA GLY A 124 -3.37 0.60 25.88
C GLY A 124 -3.15 0.52 24.37
N ASP A 125 -2.93 1.67 23.74
CA ASP A 125 -2.97 1.81 22.28
C ASP A 125 -1.74 1.21 21.59
N ARG A 126 -0.56 1.30 22.22
CA ARG A 126 0.68 0.70 21.72
C ARG A 126 0.68 -0.82 21.75
N LEU A 127 0.02 -1.44 22.73
CA LEU A 127 -0.12 -2.90 22.77
C LEU A 127 -1.07 -3.40 21.68
N LYS A 128 -2.18 -2.68 21.42
CA LYS A 128 -3.11 -3.01 20.32
C LYS A 128 -2.45 -2.87 18.95
N GLU A 129 -1.70 -1.79 18.75
CA GLU A 129 -0.92 -1.54 17.54
C GLU A 129 0.13 -2.63 17.30
N GLY A 130 0.96 -2.95 18.30
CA GLY A 130 1.94 -4.02 18.19
C GLY A 130 1.31 -5.39 17.93
N SER A 131 0.12 -5.64 18.47
CA SER A 131 -0.65 -6.85 18.16
C SER A 131 -1.11 -6.89 16.71
N ASN A 132 -1.55 -5.77 16.13
CA ASN A 132 -2.05 -5.71 14.76
C ASN A 132 -0.92 -5.86 13.73
N ILE A 133 0.23 -5.21 13.95
CA ILE A 133 1.43 -5.36 13.12
C ILE A 133 1.92 -6.82 13.11
N ASN A 134 1.91 -7.48 14.26
CA ASN A 134 2.31 -8.88 14.33
C ASN A 134 1.26 -9.81 13.73
N LYS A 135 -0.03 -9.47 13.84
CA LYS A 135 -1.10 -10.28 13.26
C LYS A 135 -1.01 -10.34 11.73
N SER A 136 -0.80 -9.21 11.05
CA SER A 136 -0.61 -9.15 9.61
C SER A 136 0.63 -9.93 9.15
N LEU A 137 1.72 -9.91 9.94
CA LEU A 137 2.95 -10.66 9.68
C LEU A 137 2.81 -12.17 9.91
N THR A 138 2.06 -12.61 10.93
CA THR A 138 1.87 -14.04 11.24
C THR A 138 0.90 -14.77 10.31
N ALA A 139 0.13 -14.02 9.50
CA ALA A 139 -0.79 -14.57 8.52
C ALA A 139 -0.16 -14.80 7.13
N LEU A 140 1.11 -14.42 6.95
CA LEU A 140 1.94 -14.64 5.76
C LEU A 140 2.78 -15.91 5.91
#